data_AF-A0A965FLD5-F1
#
_entry.id   AF-A0A965FLD5-F1
#
_cell.length_a   1.000
_cell.length_b   1.000
_cell.length_c   1.000
_cell.angle_alpha   90.00
_cell.angle_beta   90.00
_cell.angle_gamma   90.00
#
_symmetry.space_group_name_H-M   'P 1'
#
loop_
_entity.id
_entity.type
_entity.pdbx_description
1 polymer ?
#
loop_
_entity_poly.entity_id
_entity_poly.type
_entity_poly.pdbx_seq_one_letter_code
_entity_poly.pdbx_strand_id
1 'polypeptide(L)'
;MANTHVARLVPSLIGVVTAIAFAGVLRLFPEEMFLDTGKRIVMFALAALAAPPTVFAMRRLARPFGQDPGSFLYAANTGAIAFDSIATGFAPQVYGHQGPASHVVLAVIVFGLFSILLVDQVFPARDRENLR
;
A
#
# COMPACT_ATOMS: atom_id res chain seq x y z
N MET A 1 0.38 2.80 31.47
CA MET A 1 1.20 3.52 30.48
C MET A 1 1.40 2.59 29.28
N ALA A 2 0.74 2.85 28.16
CA ALA A 2 0.98 2.07 26.95
C ALA A 2 2.43 2.29 26.50
N ASN A 3 3.13 1.20 26.17
CA ASN A 3 4.54 1.22 25.78
C ASN A 3 4.68 2.02 24.47
N THR A 4 5.30 3.19 24.53
CA THR A 4 5.41 4.17 23.43
C THR A 4 6.05 3.59 22.17
N HIS A 5 6.87 2.54 22.31
CA HIS A 5 7.43 1.78 21.20
C HIS A 5 6.37 1.01 20.40
N VAL A 6 5.40 0.40 21.09
CA VAL A 6 4.32 -0.36 20.43
C VAL A 6 3.42 0.57 19.63
N ALA A 7 3.09 1.74 20.18
CA ALA A 7 2.29 2.74 19.49
C ALA A 7 2.91 3.23 18.17
N ARG A 8 4.25 3.28 18.09
CA ARG A 8 4.98 3.67 16.86
C ARG A 8 4.99 2.58 15.79
N LEU A 9 4.79 1.32 16.16
CA LEU A 9 4.75 0.19 15.22
C LEU A 9 3.35 -0.04 14.63
N VAL A 10 2.30 0.47 15.27
CA VAL A 10 0.90 0.29 14.83
C VAL A 10 0.70 0.64 13.34
N PRO A 11 1.18 1.79 12.81
CA PRO A 11 0.97 2.12 11.41
C PRO A 11 1.65 1.12 10.47
N SER A 12 2.87 0.69 10.79
CA SER A 12 3.58 -0.31 9.98
C SER A 12 2.89 -1.67 10.00
N LEU A 13 2.35 -2.09 11.15
CA LEU A 13 1.54 -3.31 11.22
C LEU A 13 0.26 -3.20 10.37
N ILE A 14 -0.40 -2.04 10.39
CA ILE A 14 -1.54 -1.76 9.52
C ILE A 14 -1.13 -1.83 8.04
N GLY A 15 0.06 -1.31 7.71
CA GLY A 15 0.67 -1.45 6.40
C GLY A 15 0.85 -2.90 5.95
N VAL A 16 1.43 -3.74 6.80
CA VAL A 16 1.61 -5.19 6.55
C VAL A 16 0.26 -5.86 6.30
N VAL A 17 -0.73 -5.61 7.17
CA VAL A 17 -2.08 -6.19 7.02
C VAL A 17 -2.74 -5.73 5.72
N THR A 18 -2.54 -4.46 5.35
CA THR A 18 -3.05 -3.91 4.09
C THR A 18 -2.40 -4.58 2.89
N ALA A 19 -1.08 -4.78 2.90
CA ALA A 19 -0.37 -5.47 1.82
C ALA A 19 -0.83 -6.92 1.68
N ILE A 20 -1.03 -7.64 2.78
CA ILE A 20 -1.61 -9.00 2.77
C ILE A 20 -3.00 -9.01 2.13
N ALA A 21 -3.86 -8.04 2.46
CA ALA A 21 -5.18 -7.94 1.87
C ALA A 21 -5.11 -7.67 0.35
N PHE A 22 -4.23 -6.77 -0.09
CA PHE A 22 -4.00 -6.52 -1.52
C PHE A 22 -3.42 -7.74 -2.25
N ALA A 23 -2.48 -8.48 -1.65
CA ALA A 23 -1.97 -9.72 -2.21
C ALA A 23 -3.10 -10.75 -2.41
N GLY A 24 -4.02 -10.85 -1.44
CA GLY A 24 -5.22 -11.67 -1.55
C GLY A 24 -6.13 -11.24 -2.71
N VAL A 25 -6.30 -9.93 -2.92
CA VAL A 25 -7.06 -9.38 -4.05
C VAL A 25 -6.38 -9.68 -5.38
N LEU A 26 -5.05 -9.50 -5.47
CA LEU A 26 -4.27 -9.76 -6.70
C LEU A 26 -4.34 -11.22 -7.14
N ARG A 27 -4.47 -12.15 -6.19
CA ARG A 27 -4.67 -13.58 -6.45
C ARG A 27 -6.02 -13.90 -7.11
N LEU A 28 -7.00 -13.02 -7.02
CA LEU A 28 -8.31 -13.21 -7.66
C LEU A 28 -8.30 -12.86 -9.16
N PHE A 29 -7.30 -12.11 -9.61
CA PHE A 29 -7.17 -11.76 -11.02
C PHE A 29 -6.55 -12.92 -11.78
N PRO A 30 -7.06 -13.24 -12.99
CA PRO A 30 -6.53 -14.33 -13.78
C PRO A 30 -5.19 -13.93 -14.42
N GLU A 31 -4.33 -14.90 -14.70
CA GLU A 31 -2.93 -14.66 -15.10
C GLU A 31 -2.82 -13.84 -16.40
N GLU A 32 -3.81 -13.97 -17.30
CA GLU A 32 -3.82 -13.24 -18.57
C GLU A 32 -3.91 -11.71 -18.38
N MET A 33 -4.45 -11.25 -17.23
CA MET A 33 -4.46 -9.81 -16.89
C MET A 33 -3.04 -9.25 -16.71
N PHE A 34 -2.10 -10.10 -16.34
CA PHE A 34 -0.70 -9.73 -16.11
C PHE A 34 0.19 -10.06 -17.30
N LEU A 35 -0.24 -10.92 -18.21
CA LEU A 35 0.56 -11.31 -19.37
C LEU A 35 0.24 -10.52 -20.64
N ASP A 36 -1.00 -10.09 -20.85
CA ASP A 36 -1.42 -9.28 -22.01
C ASP A 36 -1.11 -7.79 -21.78
N THR A 37 -0.34 -7.16 -22.67
CA THR A 37 0.04 -5.74 -22.61
C THR A 37 -1.14 -4.80 -22.37
N GLY A 38 -2.28 -5.03 -23.05
CA GLY A 38 -3.45 -4.17 -22.88
C GLY A 38 -4.03 -4.26 -21.47
N LYS A 39 -4.11 -5.47 -20.92
CA LYS A 39 -4.65 -5.73 -19.57
C LYS A 39 -3.66 -5.31 -18.48
N ARG A 40 -2.35 -5.38 -18.73
CA ARG A 40 -1.32 -4.85 -17.82
C ARG A 40 -1.56 -3.38 -17.55
N ILE A 41 -1.78 -2.58 -18.59
CA ILE A 41 -2.06 -1.14 -18.46
C ILE A 41 -3.28 -0.91 -17.56
N VAL A 42 -4.33 -1.72 -17.71
CA VAL A 42 -5.51 -1.68 -16.84
C VAL A 42 -5.14 -1.95 -15.38
N MET A 43 -4.28 -2.95 -15.10
CA MET A 43 -3.83 -3.22 -13.73
C MET A 43 -3.05 -2.05 -13.11
N PHE A 44 -2.16 -1.41 -13.87
CA PHE A 44 -1.47 -0.20 -13.41
C PHE A 44 -2.44 0.96 -13.17
N ALA A 45 -3.42 1.15 -14.06
CA ALA A 45 -4.44 2.18 -13.87
C ALA A 45 -5.28 1.92 -12.61
N LEU A 46 -5.69 0.67 -12.36
CA LEU A 46 -6.41 0.29 -11.15
C LEU A 46 -5.57 0.54 -9.89
N ALA A 47 -4.27 0.23 -9.92
CA ALA A 47 -3.36 0.52 -8.81
C ALA A 47 -3.24 2.02 -8.53
N ALA A 48 -3.13 2.86 -9.57
CA ALA A 48 -3.15 4.31 -9.40
C ALA A 48 -4.49 4.82 -8.85
N LEU A 49 -5.62 4.32 -9.37
CA LEU A 49 -6.96 4.71 -8.90
C LEU A 49 -7.25 4.26 -7.46
N ALA A 50 -6.59 3.21 -6.98
CA ALA A 50 -6.67 2.78 -5.59
C ALA A 50 -5.90 3.69 -4.62
N ALA A 51 -4.97 4.52 -5.10
CA ALA A 51 -4.15 5.38 -4.24
C ALA A 51 -4.95 6.47 -3.51
N PRO A 52 -5.81 7.30 -4.16
CA PRO A 52 -6.61 8.32 -3.47
C PRO A 52 -7.49 7.80 -2.32
N PRO A 53 -8.32 6.74 -2.50
CA PRO A 53 -9.11 6.21 -1.40
C PRO A 53 -8.22 5.63 -0.28
N THR A 54 -7.09 5.00 -0.63
CA THR A 54 -6.12 4.48 0.35
C THR A 54 -5.54 5.60 1.22
N VAL A 55 -5.11 6.70 0.61
CA VAL A 55 -4.58 7.87 1.36
C VAL A 55 -5.65 8.43 2.29
N PHE A 56 -6.89 8.62 1.81
CA PHE A 56 -7.98 9.11 2.64
C PHE A 56 -8.28 8.18 3.82
N ALA A 57 -8.33 6.87 3.57
CA ALA A 57 -8.56 5.86 4.60
C ALA A 57 -7.45 5.87 5.66
N MET A 58 -6.18 5.87 5.26
CA MET A 58 -5.03 5.89 6.17
C MET A 58 -5.00 7.14 7.04
N ARG A 59 -5.29 8.31 6.47
CA ARG A 59 -5.39 9.56 7.23
C ARG A 59 -6.54 9.54 8.23
N ARG A 60 -7.66 8.90 7.87
CA ARG A 60 -8.79 8.72 8.80
C ARG A 60 -8.44 7.75 9.92
N LEU A 61 -7.69 6.69 9.62
CA LEU A 61 -7.18 5.72 10.58
C LEU A 61 -6.13 6.32 11.52
N ALA A 62 -5.37 7.34 11.11
CA ALA A 62 -4.42 8.02 12.00
C ALA A 62 -5.10 8.71 13.20
N ARG A 63 -6.36 9.17 13.04
CA ARG A 63 -7.12 9.93 14.05
C ARG A 63 -7.31 9.20 15.38
N PRO A 64 -7.84 7.96 15.43
CA PRO A 64 -7.99 7.23 16.70
C PRO A 64 -6.66 6.95 17.41
N PHE A 65 -5.54 6.95 16.70
CA PHE A 65 -4.21 6.76 17.30
C PHE A 65 -3.52 8.08 17.70
N GLY A 66 -4.14 9.23 17.45
CA GLY A 66 -3.58 10.54 17.77
C GLY A 66 -2.27 10.84 17.03
N GLN A 67 -2.04 10.21 15.88
CA GLN A 67 -0.80 10.36 15.12
C GLN A 67 -0.96 11.35 13.98
N ASP A 68 0.14 11.99 13.61
CA ASP A 68 0.24 12.81 12.41
C ASP A 68 -0.12 11.96 11.18
N PRO A 69 -1.12 12.37 10.35
CA PRO A 69 -1.57 11.58 9.22
C PRO A 69 -0.48 11.30 8.17
N GLY A 70 0.46 12.22 7.96
CA GLY A 70 1.57 12.02 7.02
C GLY A 70 2.51 10.94 7.53
N SER A 71 3.03 11.11 8.76
CA SER A 71 3.90 10.15 9.43
C SER A 71 3.27 8.74 9.51
N PHE A 72 1.96 8.68 9.79
CA PHE A 72 1.21 7.43 9.81
C PHE A 72 1.21 6.74 8.45
N LEU A 73 0.97 7.50 7.37
CA LEU A 73 0.98 6.98 6.00
C LEU A 73 2.37 6.46 5.62
N TYR A 74 3.44 7.20 5.88
CA TYR A 74 4.82 6.75 5.57
C TYR A 74 5.18 5.48 6.33
N ALA A 75 4.84 5.40 7.63
CA ALA A 75 5.11 4.21 8.43
C ALA A 75 4.28 2.99 7.97
N ALA A 76 3.03 3.19 7.55
CA ALA A 76 2.21 2.15 6.93
C ALA A 76 2.78 1.69 5.58
N ASN A 77 3.17 2.63 4.71
CA ASN A 77 3.78 2.30 3.42
C ASN A 77 5.09 1.53 3.60
N THR A 78 5.88 1.88 4.62
CA THR A 78 7.11 1.17 4.99
C THR A 78 6.81 -0.27 5.41
N GLY A 79 5.78 -0.49 6.21
CA GLY A 79 5.34 -1.83 6.62
C GLY A 79 4.87 -2.68 5.43
N ALA A 80 4.12 -2.08 4.51
CA ALA A 80 3.68 -2.72 3.28
C ALA A 80 4.88 -3.16 2.41
N ILE A 81 5.80 -2.23 2.13
CA ILE A 81 7.04 -2.52 1.37
C ILE A 81 7.86 -3.63 2.03
N ALA A 82 7.99 -3.61 3.36
CA ALA A 82 8.73 -4.63 4.08
C ALA A 82 8.09 -6.02 3.90
N PHE A 83 6.77 -6.12 4.01
CA PHE A 83 6.04 -7.35 3.72
C PHE A 83 6.25 -7.78 2.28
N ASP A 84 6.03 -6.89 1.30
CA ASP A 84 6.09 -7.22 -0.11
C ASP A 84 7.50 -7.68 -0.53
N SER A 85 8.54 -7.09 0.07
CA SER A 85 9.95 -7.47 -0.14
C SER A 85 10.23 -8.88 0.40
N ILE A 86 9.77 -9.18 1.61
CA ILE A 86 9.91 -10.51 2.23
C ILE A 86 9.12 -11.55 1.43
N ALA A 87 7.87 -11.25 1.10
CA ALA A 87 7.01 -12.15 0.32
C ALA A 87 7.62 -12.44 -1.04
N THR A 88 8.16 -11.43 -1.74
CA THR A 88 8.82 -11.64 -3.03
C THR A 88 10.08 -12.51 -2.91
N GLY A 89 10.88 -12.31 -1.86
CA GLY A 89 12.14 -13.04 -1.66
C GLY A 89 11.96 -14.49 -1.20
N PHE A 90 10.94 -14.77 -0.38
CA PHE A 90 10.78 -16.07 0.27
C PHE A 90 9.53 -16.85 -0.14
N ALA A 91 8.45 -16.17 -0.54
CA ALA A 91 7.16 -16.80 -0.81
C ALA A 91 6.35 -16.06 -1.90
N PRO A 92 6.86 -15.88 -3.13
CA PRO A 92 6.17 -15.13 -4.18
C PRO A 92 4.81 -15.74 -4.56
N GLN A 93 4.58 -17.03 -4.26
CA GLN A 93 3.30 -17.70 -4.40
C GLN A 93 2.16 -17.07 -3.58
N VAL A 94 2.46 -16.22 -2.60
CA VAL A 94 1.46 -15.45 -1.83
C VAL A 94 0.59 -14.59 -2.75
N TYR A 95 1.16 -14.10 -3.85
CA TYR A 95 0.43 -13.31 -4.84
C TYR A 95 -0.42 -14.15 -5.81
N GLY A 96 -0.30 -15.49 -5.77
CA GLY A 96 -1.07 -16.40 -6.61
C GLY A 96 -0.54 -16.61 -8.02
N HIS A 97 0.56 -15.95 -8.40
CA HIS A 97 1.11 -15.96 -9.76
C HIS A 97 2.55 -16.44 -9.77
N GLN A 98 2.98 -17.07 -10.87
CA GLN A 98 4.35 -17.56 -11.07
C GLN A 98 4.94 -17.03 -12.39
N GLY A 99 6.25 -17.22 -12.58
CA GLY A 99 6.91 -16.87 -13.84
C GLY A 99 6.78 -15.38 -14.21
N PRO A 100 6.58 -15.04 -15.49
CA PRO A 100 6.51 -13.64 -15.93
C PRO A 100 5.37 -12.82 -15.30
N ALA A 101 4.25 -13.46 -14.94
CA ALA A 101 3.12 -12.77 -14.34
C ALA A 101 3.47 -12.23 -12.93
N SER A 102 4.25 -12.96 -12.15
CA SER A 102 4.66 -12.52 -10.80
C SER A 102 5.52 -11.25 -10.83
N HIS A 103 6.36 -11.09 -11.85
CA HIS A 103 7.16 -9.87 -12.03
C HIS A 103 6.27 -8.65 -12.32
N VAL A 104 5.23 -8.83 -13.13
CA VAL A 104 4.27 -7.76 -13.42
C VAL A 104 3.45 -7.43 -12.18
N VAL A 105 3.02 -8.43 -11.41
CA VAL A 105 2.34 -8.23 -10.12
C VAL A 105 3.19 -7.39 -9.18
N LEU A 106 4.47 -7.73 -9.01
CA LEU A 106 5.41 -6.95 -8.21
C LEU A 106 5.52 -5.51 -8.71
N ALA A 107 5.65 -5.31 -10.02
CA ALA A 107 5.72 -3.98 -10.61
C ALA A 107 4.45 -3.15 -10.35
N VAL A 108 3.27 -3.78 -10.42
CA VAL A 108 1.98 -3.15 -10.10
C VAL A 108 1.90 -2.76 -8.62
N ILE A 109 2.37 -3.63 -7.71
CA ILE A 109 2.44 -3.34 -6.27
C ILE A 109 3.33 -2.13 -6.00
N VAL A 110 4.57 -2.15 -6.52
CA VAL A 110 5.54 -1.06 -6.35
C VAL A 110 5.00 0.25 -6.91
N PHE A 111 4.37 0.20 -8.08
CA PHE A 111 3.74 1.36 -8.68
C PHE A 111 2.54 1.88 -7.86
N GLY A 112 1.74 1.00 -7.28
CA GLY A 112 0.64 1.38 -6.38
C GLY A 112 1.16 2.08 -5.13
N LEU A 113 2.21 1.54 -4.50
CA LEU A 113 2.88 2.15 -3.34
C LEU A 113 3.45 3.54 -3.68
N PHE A 114 4.07 3.67 -4.86
CA PHE A 114 4.52 4.97 -5.36
C PHE A 114 3.35 5.94 -5.60
N SER A 115 2.25 5.46 -6.18
CA SER A 115 1.05 6.27 -6.45
C SER A 115 0.43 6.79 -5.15
N ILE A 116 0.44 6.00 -4.07
CA ILE A 116 0.01 6.44 -2.73
C ILE A 116 0.84 7.62 -2.25
N LEU A 117 2.17 7.53 -2.36
CA LEU A 117 3.08 8.62 -1.97
C LEU A 117 2.88 9.85 -2.86
N LEU A 118 2.70 9.67 -4.17
CA LEU A 118 2.46 10.76 -5.10
C LEU A 118 1.15 11.51 -4.77
N VAL A 119 0.08 10.78 -4.47
CA VAL A 119 -1.19 11.38 -4.06
C VAL A 119 -1.05 12.15 -2.75
N ASP A 120 -0.29 11.62 -1.79
CA ASP A 120 -0.01 12.33 -0.53
C ASP A 120 0.69 13.68 -0.79
N GLN A 121 1.66 13.71 -1.71
CA GLN A 121 2.39 14.92 -2.11
C GLN A 121 1.50 15.93 -2.85
N VAL A 122 0.59 15.47 -3.71
CA VAL A 122 -0.33 16.35 -4.45
C VAL A 122 -1.43 16.91 -3.54
N PHE A 123 -1.87 16.12 -2.56
CA PHE A 123 -2.94 16.49 -1.64
C PHE A 123 -2.48 16.37 -0.20
N PRO A 124 -1.50 17.15 0.29
CA PRO A 124 -0.93 16.99 1.63
C PRO A 124 -1.99 17.11 2.72
N ALA A 125 -1.80 16.38 3.82
CA ALA A 125 -2.63 16.56 5.00
C ALA A 125 -2.43 18.00 5.49
N ARG A 126 -3.47 18.84 5.40
CA ARG A 126 -3.39 20.21 5.90
C ARG A 126 -3.09 20.18 7.39
N ASP A 127 -1.95 20.76 7.77
CA ASP A 127 -1.65 21.07 9.15
C ASP A 127 -2.77 21.96 9.72
N ARG A 128 -3.19 21.66 10.95
CA ARG A 128 -4.18 22.45 11.70
C ARG A 128 -3.63 23.81 12.14
N GLU A 129 -2.79 24.46 11.35
CA GLU A 129 -2.29 25.81 11.63
C GLU A 129 -3.20 26.91 11.07
N ASN A 130 -4.07 26.62 10.09
CA ASN A 130 -4.98 27.62 9.49
C ASN A 130 -6.39 27.66 10.12
N LEU A 131 -6.57 27.17 11.34
CA LEU A 131 -7.85 27.21 12.07
C LEU A 131 -7.74 27.92 13.44
N ARG A 132 -6.76 28.81 13.60
CA ARG A 132 -6.70 29.75 14.72
C ARG A 132 -6.95 31.16 14.23
#